data_AF-W4V916-F1
#
_entry.id   AF-W4V916-F1
#
_cell.length_a   1.000
_cell.length_b   1.000
_cell.length_c   1.000
_cell.angle_alpha   90.00
_cell.angle_beta   90.00
_cell.angle_gamma   90.00
#
_symmetry.space_group_name_H-M   'P 1'
#
loop_
_entity.id
_entity.type
_entity.pdbx_description
1 polymer ?
#
loop_
_entity_poly.entity_id
_entity_poly.type
_entity_poly.pdbx_seq_one_letter_code
_entity_poly.pdbx_strand_id
1 'polypeptide(L)'
;MLSKLDYARLSLEAHLFFARIMKEHAFFIEAALASKYKNLRGKARVFMHKFDGLLDEALAVSTGAIGPDAGASDEIVTPYTLNAELASGFLPEYL
;
A
#
# COMPACT_ATOMS: atom_id res chain seq x y z
N MET A 1 13.59 21.40 12.96
CA MET A 1 12.28 20.71 13.04
C MET A 1 11.57 20.88 11.71
N LEU A 2 10.85 19.87 11.23
CA LEU A 2 10.07 19.96 9.99
C LEU A 2 8.93 20.97 10.14
N SER A 3 8.54 21.63 9.06
CA SER A 3 7.29 22.39 9.04
C SER A 3 6.09 21.43 9.10
N LYS A 4 4.91 21.94 9.50
CA LYS A 4 3.68 21.12 9.50
C LYS A 4 3.36 20.57 8.11
N LEU A 5 3.64 21.36 7.07
CA LEU A 5 3.40 20.99 5.69
C LEU A 5 4.36 19.89 5.22
N ASP A 6 5.66 20.04 5.54
CA ASP A 6 6.66 19.00 5.21
C ASP A 6 6.37 17.70 5.94
N TYR A 7 5.98 17.78 7.22
CA TYR A 7 5.58 16.62 8.01
C TYR A 7 4.37 15.91 7.40
N ALA A 8 3.34 16.65 6.99
CA ALA A 8 2.15 16.08 6.37
C ALA A 8 2.50 15.41 5.02
N ARG A 9 3.31 16.06 4.17
CA ARG A 9 3.77 15.52 2.89
C ARG A 9 4.53 14.20 3.08
N LEU A 10 5.57 14.20 3.91
CA LEU A 10 6.38 13.01 4.19
C LEU A 10 5.55 11.88 4.83
N SER A 11 4.58 12.23 5.67
CA SER A 11 3.67 11.25 6.24
C SER A 11 2.81 10.59 5.16
N LEU A 12 2.23 11.38 4.24
CA LEU A 12 1.42 10.84 3.14
C LEU A 12 2.26 9.95 2.21
N GLU A 13 3.47 10.38 1.84
CA GLU A 13 4.40 9.57 1.03
C GLU A 13 4.72 8.24 1.71
N ALA A 14 5.02 8.26 3.02
CA ALA A 14 5.26 7.04 3.78
C ALA A 14 4.03 6.13 3.85
N HIS A 15 2.82 6.69 4.02
CA HIS A 15 1.60 5.89 4.05
C HIS A 15 1.30 5.26 2.69
N LEU A 16 1.44 6.01 1.58
CA LEU A 16 1.25 5.49 0.23
C LEU A 16 2.20 4.32 -0.07
N PHE A 17 3.49 4.47 0.29
CA PHE A 17 4.48 3.41 0.07
C PHE A 17 4.24 2.18 0.98
N PHE A 18 4.14 2.37 2.29
CA PHE A 18 4.07 1.26 3.22
C PHE A 18 2.69 0.58 3.26
N ALA A 19 1.59 1.29 3.03
CA ALA A 19 0.27 0.65 2.96
C ALA A 19 0.20 -0.33 1.79
N ARG A 20 0.76 0.04 0.63
CA ARG A 20 0.88 -0.85 -0.53
C ARG A 20 1.67 -2.12 -0.21
N ILE A 21 2.88 -1.98 0.35
CA ILE A 21 3.72 -3.13 0.77
C ILE A 21 2.98 -4.01 1.79
N MET A 22 2.31 -3.39 2.77
CA MET A 22 1.63 -4.14 3.82
C MET A 22 0.38 -4.88 3.31
N LYS A 23 -0.30 -4.35 2.29
CA LYS A 23 -1.35 -5.06 1.56
C LYS A 23 -0.81 -6.34 0.93
N GLU A 24 0.31 -6.25 0.21
CA GLU A 24 0.97 -7.41 -0.41
C GLU A 24 1.44 -8.44 0.63
N HIS A 25 2.08 -7.97 1.72
CA HIS A 25 2.50 -8.86 2.81
C HIS A 25 1.33 -9.62 3.44
N ALA A 26 0.19 -8.96 3.63
CA ALA A 26 -1.00 -9.61 4.14
C ALA A 26 -1.51 -10.71 3.18
N PHE A 27 -1.49 -10.44 1.87
CA PHE A 27 -1.78 -11.46 0.86
C PHE A 27 -0.78 -12.63 0.90
N PHE A 28 0.53 -12.37 0.96
CA PHE A 28 1.55 -13.42 1.03
C PHE A 28 1.39 -14.30 2.27
N ILE A 29 1.10 -13.71 3.42
CA ILE A 29 0.83 -14.45 4.66
C ILE A 29 -0.40 -15.33 4.48
N GLU A 30 -1.49 -14.80 3.91
CA GLU A 30 -2.68 -15.61 3.63
C GLU A 30 -2.35 -16.80 2.72
N ALA A 31 -1.64 -16.55 1.62
CA ALA A 31 -1.30 -17.57 0.63
C ALA A 31 -0.37 -18.66 1.19
N ALA A 32 0.63 -18.27 1.97
CA ALA A 32 1.67 -19.17 2.50
C ALA A 32 1.19 -20.05 3.67
N LEU A 33 0.17 -19.63 4.42
CA LEU A 33 -0.34 -20.40 5.56
C LEU A 33 -1.09 -21.65 5.11
N ALA A 34 -0.75 -22.81 5.68
CA ALA A 34 -1.46 -24.06 5.41
C ALA A 34 -2.96 -23.99 5.76
N SER A 35 -3.78 -24.81 5.10
CA SER A 35 -5.24 -24.84 5.24
C SER A 35 -5.75 -25.06 6.68
N LYS A 36 -4.94 -25.72 7.54
CA LYS A 36 -5.26 -25.90 8.97
C LYS A 36 -5.31 -24.59 9.76
N TYR A 37 -4.71 -23.51 9.27
CA TYR A 37 -4.65 -22.20 9.92
C TYR A 37 -5.75 -21.24 9.43
N LYS A 38 -6.97 -21.72 9.21
CA LYS A 38 -8.09 -20.93 8.64
C LYS A 38 -8.29 -19.58 9.33
N ASN A 39 -8.21 -19.53 10.66
CA ASN A 39 -8.41 -18.29 11.43
C ASN A 39 -7.30 -17.25 11.16
N LEU A 40 -6.04 -17.69 11.04
CA LEU A 40 -4.92 -16.79 10.74
C LEU A 40 -4.97 -16.31 9.29
N ARG A 41 -5.33 -17.19 8.35
CA ARG A 41 -5.59 -16.82 6.96
C ARG A 41 -6.68 -15.75 6.85
N GLY A 42 -7.80 -15.95 7.55
CA GLY A 42 -8.87 -14.96 7.62
C GLY A 42 -8.42 -13.61 8.19
N LYS A 43 -7.58 -13.61 9.23
CA LYS A 43 -6.99 -12.36 9.77
C LYS A 43 -6.09 -11.67 8.75
N ALA A 44 -5.25 -12.42 8.04
CA ALA A 44 -4.39 -11.87 6.99
C ALA A 44 -5.23 -11.21 5.88
N ARG A 45 -6.31 -11.86 5.43
CA ARG A 45 -7.27 -11.28 4.49
C ARG A 45 -7.91 -9.98 5.01
N VAL A 46 -8.32 -9.95 6.28
CA VAL A 46 -8.86 -8.72 6.89
C VAL A 46 -7.83 -7.60 6.90
N PHE A 47 -6.56 -7.88 7.22
CA PHE A 47 -5.50 -6.88 7.16
C PHE A 47 -5.25 -6.39 5.73
N MET A 48 -5.26 -7.28 4.75
CA MET A 48 -5.14 -6.92 3.33
C MET A 48 -6.17 -5.86 2.95
N HIS A 49 -7.46 -6.08 3.27
CA HIS A 49 -8.52 -5.09 3.00
C HIS A 49 -8.37 -3.79 3.80
N LYS A 50 -7.83 -3.85 5.02
CA LYS A 50 -7.58 -2.64 5.81
C LYS A 50 -6.45 -1.79 5.22
N PHE A 51 -5.39 -2.42 4.73
CA PHE A 51 -4.30 -1.69 4.08
C PHE A 51 -4.73 -1.15 2.72
N ASP A 52 -5.59 -1.87 2.00
CA ASP A 52 -6.21 -1.39 0.75
C ASP A 52 -7.03 -0.11 1.00
N GLY A 53 -7.95 -0.13 1.97
CA GLY A 53 -8.73 1.07 2.31
C GLY A 53 -7.87 2.23 2.84
N LEU A 54 -6.82 1.95 3.62
CA LEU A 54 -5.89 2.98 4.07
C LEU A 54 -5.12 3.61 2.90
N LEU A 55 -4.74 2.81 1.90
CA LEU A 55 -4.07 3.28 0.69
C LEU A 55 -5.02 4.18 -0.11
N ASP A 56 -6.29 3.81 -0.26
CA ASP A 56 -7.31 4.63 -0.92
C ASP A 56 -7.52 5.97 -0.19
N GLU A 57 -7.61 5.96 1.13
CA GLU A 57 -7.73 7.18 1.94
C GLU A 57 -6.49 8.07 1.79
N ALA A 58 -5.28 7.49 1.83
CA ALA A 58 -4.04 8.22 1.63
C ALA A 58 -3.97 8.83 0.22
N LEU A 59 -4.46 8.13 -0.80
CA LEU A 59 -4.53 8.62 -2.18
C LEU A 59 -5.57 9.73 -2.36
N ALA A 60 -6.72 9.60 -1.71
CA ALA A 60 -7.76 10.62 -1.76
C ALA A 60 -7.27 11.94 -1.14
N VAL A 61 -6.51 11.88 -0.05
CA VAL A 61 -5.95 13.06 0.63
C VAL A 61 -4.68 13.58 -0.06
N SER A 62 -3.94 12.71 -0.75
CA SER A 62 -2.75 13.11 -1.51
C SER A 62 -3.08 13.94 -2.74
N THR A 63 -4.27 13.75 -3.31
CA THR A 63 -4.72 14.43 -4.52
C THR A 63 -4.80 15.95 -4.28
N GLY A 64 -3.77 16.67 -4.75
CA GLY A 64 -3.61 18.11 -4.56
C GLY A 64 -2.64 18.54 -3.44
N ALA A 65 -2.18 17.61 -2.60
CA ALA A 65 -1.23 17.86 -1.50
C ALA A 65 0.20 17.38 -1.81
N ILE A 66 0.35 16.41 -2.71
CA ILE A 66 1.67 15.91 -3.11
C ILE A 66 2.00 16.45 -4.51
N GLY A 67 3.19 17.03 -4.67
CA GLY A 67 3.64 17.61 -5.93
C GLY A 67 3.68 16.57 -7.05
N PRO A 68 3.63 17.00 -8.32
CA PRO A 68 3.60 16.10 -9.50
C PRO A 68 4.73 15.06 -9.50
N ASP A 69 5.84 15.34 -8.83
CA ASP A 69 7.00 14.45 -8.74
C ASP A 69 6.77 13.22 -7.85
N ALA A 70 5.86 13.26 -6.87
CA ALA A 70 5.68 12.14 -5.94
C ALA A 70 4.74 11.05 -6.45
N GLY A 71 3.76 11.42 -7.30
CA GLY A 71 2.93 10.43 -8.00
C GLY A 71 3.67 9.74 -9.16
N ALA A 72 4.73 10.39 -9.66
CA ALA A 72 5.53 9.93 -10.80
C ALA A 72 6.90 9.35 -10.42
N SER A 73 7.31 9.44 -9.15
CA SER A 73 8.59 8.88 -8.73
C SER A 73 8.48 7.36 -8.56
N ASP A 74 9.55 6.66 -8.97
CA ASP A 74 9.80 5.24 -8.67
C ASP A 74 9.88 4.94 -7.16
N GLU A 75 9.60 5.92 -6.31
CA GLU A 75 9.70 5.87 -4.85
C GLU A 75 8.44 5.26 -4.22
N ILE A 76 7.26 5.53 -4.77
CA ILE A 76 5.98 4.95 -4.29
C ILE A 76 5.64 3.68 -5.09
N VAL A 77 5.94 3.67 -6.38
CA VAL A 77 5.77 2.52 -7.27
C VAL A 77 7.14 2.04 -7.72
N THR A 78 7.61 0.96 -7.13
CA THR A 78 8.86 0.34 -7.57
C THR A 78 8.57 -0.76 -8.60
N PRO A 79 9.52 -1.11 -9.46
CA PRO A 79 9.40 -2.30 -10.31
C PRO A 79 9.14 -3.59 -9.51
N TYR A 80 9.61 -3.66 -8.26
CA TYR A 80 9.44 -4.84 -7.41
C TYR A 80 8.00 -4.99 -6.90
N THR A 81 7.43 -3.91 -6.36
CA THR A 81 6.03 -3.90 -5.87
C THR A 81 5.05 -4.05 -7.04
N LEU A 82 5.29 -3.38 -8.16
CA LEU A 82 4.46 -3.54 -9.36
C LEU A 82 4.46 -4.99 -9.88
N ASN A 83 5.63 -5.64 -9.96
CA ASN A 83 5.72 -7.03 -10.40
C ASN A 83 5.02 -7.99 -9.43
N ALA A 84 5.07 -7.72 -8.12
CA ALA A 84 4.40 -8.52 -7.10
C ALA A 84 2.86 -8.42 -7.21
N GLU A 85 2.35 -7.23 -7.42
CA GLU A 85 0.93 -6.95 -7.70
C GLU A 85 0.44 -7.64 -8.97
N LEU A 86 1.19 -7.53 -10.07
CA LEU A 86 0.90 -8.22 -11.33
C LEU A 86 0.84 -9.74 -11.14
N ALA A 87 1.80 -10.31 -10.42
CA ALA A 87 1.85 -11.75 -10.16
C ALA A 87 0.72 -12.25 -9.25
N SER A 88 0.23 -11.39 -8.35
CA SER A 88 -0.85 -11.72 -7.41
C SER A 88 -2.25 -11.44 -7.97
N GLY A 89 -2.35 -10.76 -9.12
CA GLY A 89 -3.62 -10.37 -9.73
C GLY A 89 -4.27 -9.15 -9.08
N PHE A 90 -3.55 -8.44 -8.21
CA PHE A 90 -3.97 -7.16 -7.65
C PHE A 90 -3.41 -6.05 -8.54
N LEU A 91 -4.10 -5.72 -9.63
CA LEU A 91 -3.73 -4.54 -10.42
C LEU A 91 -4.13 -3.28 -9.64
N PRO A 92 -3.25 -2.28 -9.47
CA PRO A 92 -3.66 -0.98 -8.98
C PRO A 92 -4.62 -0.34 -9.99
N GLU A 93 -5.78 0.15 -9.52
CA GLU A 93 -6.72 0.93 -10.35
C GLU A 93 -6.19 2.33 -10.69
N TYR A 94 -4.98 2.66 -10.23
CA TYR A 94 -4.40 4.00 -10.23
C TYR A 94 -3.26 4.17 -11.26
N LEU A 95 -3.13 3.23 -12.21
CA LEU A 95 -2.27 3.35 -13.40
C LEU A 95 -3.06 3.90 -14.60
#